data_AF-A0A2W4W3C3-F1
#
_entry.id   AF-A0A2W4W3C3-F1
#
_cell.length_a   1.000
_cell.length_b   1.000
_cell.length_c   1.000
_cell.angle_alpha   90.00
_cell.angle_beta   90.00
_cell.angle_gamma   90.00
#
_symmetry.space_group_name_H-M   'P 1'
#
loop_
_entity.id
_entity.type
_entity.pdbx_description
1 polymer ?
#
loop_
_entity_poly.entity_id
_entity_poly.type
_entity_poly.pdbx_seq_one_letter_code
_entity_poly.pdbx_strand_id
1 'polypeptide(L)'
;MALKIGRLEIGYRLLVSLAGIMFAYGWLGFYLCTLLRYSNYPIAGCLFVLAIAAIAAIPQSLGGLLSAIAAVANVYWHSDLTNSLIAAFACLVIYLLGFQDVRYDPAPDKKLSIVEILATIITIAFTVAIALTLLQNVTTIWLNSIAIGAIAGAITLIGKQLAYTDLPQKSIWRLFSILTAGSLAIGLAIKAILFITTKEPQLY
;
A
#
# COMPACT_ATOMS: atom_id res chain seq x y z
N MET A 1 -21.89 -3.25 8.56
CA MET A 1 -22.52 -3.30 7.23
C MET A 1 -21.55 -3.90 6.24
N ALA A 2 -21.97 -4.90 5.47
CA ALA A 2 -21.15 -5.57 4.46
C ALA A 2 -21.64 -5.14 3.06
N LEU A 3 -20.72 -4.84 2.16
CA LEU A 3 -21.06 -4.61 0.75
C LEU A 3 -21.07 -5.98 0.07
N LYS A 4 -22.22 -6.36 -0.48
CA LYS A 4 -22.39 -7.65 -1.15
C LYS A 4 -22.02 -7.50 -2.62
N ILE A 5 -20.84 -7.97 -3.01
CA ILE A 5 -20.42 -8.04 -4.42
C ILE A 5 -20.57 -9.50 -4.85
N GLY A 6 -21.72 -9.85 -5.42
CA GLY A 6 -22.04 -11.23 -5.80
C GLY A 6 -22.21 -12.15 -4.58
N ARG A 7 -21.42 -13.22 -4.47
CA ARG A 7 -21.41 -14.17 -3.33
C ARG A 7 -20.42 -13.79 -2.21
N LEU A 8 -19.67 -12.70 -2.38
CA LEU A 8 -18.70 -12.22 -1.40
C LEU A 8 -19.32 -11.12 -0.54
N GLU A 9 -19.43 -11.37 0.76
CA GLU A 9 -19.75 -10.36 1.75
C GLU A 9 -18.45 -9.72 2.23
N ILE A 10 -18.09 -8.59 1.62
CA ILE A 10 -16.90 -7.84 2.02
C ILE A 10 -17.34 -6.88 3.11
N GLY A 11 -16.87 -7.11 4.34
CA GLY A 11 -17.06 -6.16 5.42
C GLY A 11 -16.49 -4.79 5.04
N TYR A 12 -17.19 -3.71 5.39
CA TYR A 12 -16.75 -2.33 5.12
C TYR A 12 -15.28 -2.05 5.50
N ARG A 13 -14.75 -2.76 6.49
CA ARG A 13 -13.37 -2.64 6.97
C ARG A 13 -12.33 -3.21 6.01
N LEU A 14 -12.65 -4.35 5.38
CA LEU A 14 -11.80 -4.92 4.33
C LEU A 14 -11.81 -4.01 3.10
N LEU A 15 -12.93 -3.32 2.82
CA LEU A 15 -12.98 -2.31 1.74
C LEU A 15 -12.05 -1.13 2.01
N VAL A 16 -11.99 -0.61 3.24
CA VAL A 16 -11.08 0.49 3.60
C VAL A 16 -9.61 0.08 3.37
N SER A 17 -9.22 -1.12 3.83
CA SER A 17 -7.86 -1.62 3.64
C SER A 17 -7.56 -1.89 2.16
N LEU A 18 -8.49 -2.48 1.42
CA LEU A 18 -8.35 -2.72 -0.02
C LEU A 18 -8.26 -1.40 -0.79
N ALA A 19 -9.04 -0.38 -0.43
CA ALA A 19 -8.99 0.94 -1.06
C ALA A 19 -7.63 1.63 -0.82
N GLY A 20 -7.07 1.54 0.39
CA GLY A 20 -5.74 2.06 0.68
C GLY A 20 -4.65 1.38 -0.15
N ILE A 21 -4.74 0.06 -0.32
CA ILE A 21 -3.80 -0.71 -1.14
C ILE A 21 -3.97 -0.41 -2.63
N MET A 22 -5.21 -0.29 -3.11
CA MET A 22 -5.48 0.17 -4.48
C MET A 22 -4.83 1.53 -4.69
N PHE A 23 -5.07 2.50 -3.80
CA PHE A 23 -4.44 3.81 -3.92
C PHE A 23 -2.90 3.74 -3.98
N ALA A 24 -2.26 2.90 -3.15
CA ALA A 24 -0.82 2.68 -3.19
C ALA A 24 -0.34 2.13 -4.55
N TYR A 25 -1.00 1.10 -5.10
CA TYR A 25 -0.64 0.53 -6.40
C TYR A 25 -0.95 1.46 -7.57
N GLY A 26 -2.06 2.21 -7.50
CA GLY A 26 -2.39 3.24 -8.48
C GLY A 26 -1.36 4.37 -8.50
N TRP A 27 -0.92 4.82 -7.32
CA TRP A 27 0.17 5.79 -7.21
C TRP A 27 1.48 5.24 -7.79
N LEU A 28 1.82 3.99 -7.48
CA LEU A 28 2.99 3.33 -8.03
C LEU A 28 2.94 3.25 -9.56
N GLY A 29 1.77 2.91 -10.13
CA GLY A 29 1.56 2.92 -11.58
C GLY A 29 1.76 4.30 -12.19
N PHE A 30 1.21 5.34 -11.57
CA PHE A 30 1.41 6.73 -11.99
C PHE A 30 2.90 7.12 -11.98
N TYR A 31 3.64 6.72 -10.94
CA TYR A 31 5.07 6.99 -10.83
C TYR A 31 5.91 6.17 -11.81
N LEU A 32 5.60 4.89 -12.02
CA LEU A 32 6.25 4.03 -13.00
C LEU A 32 6.17 4.62 -14.41
N CYS A 33 5.01 5.15 -14.82
CA CYS A 33 4.86 5.83 -16.11
C CYS A 33 5.83 7.02 -16.24
N THR A 34 6.01 7.77 -15.15
CA THR A 34 6.95 8.90 -15.10
C THR A 34 8.40 8.43 -15.29
N LEU A 35 8.81 7.38 -14.57
CA LEU A 35 10.16 6.82 -14.71
C LEU A 35 10.42 6.26 -16.12
N LEU A 36 9.43 5.59 -16.71
CA LEU A 36 9.53 5.07 -18.08
C LEU A 36 9.66 6.19 -19.11
N ARG A 37 8.94 7.31 -18.93
CA ARG A 37 9.04 8.49 -19.80
C ARG A 37 10.43 9.14 -19.73
N TYR A 38 11.00 9.24 -18.54
CA TYR A 38 12.33 9.82 -18.32
C TYR A 38 13.47 8.79 -18.39
N SER A 39 13.24 7.63 -19.03
CA SER A 39 14.25 6.59 -19.30
C SER A 39 14.98 6.03 -18.05
N ASN A 40 14.38 6.13 -16.87
CA ASN A 40 14.95 5.56 -15.63
C ASN A 40 14.50 4.11 -15.43
N TYR A 41 14.89 3.27 -16.40
CA TYR A 41 14.52 1.85 -16.45
C TYR A 41 14.99 1.02 -15.25
N PRO A 42 16.19 1.22 -14.66
CA PRO A 42 16.63 0.43 -13.52
C PRO A 42 15.71 0.59 -12.30
N ILE A 43 15.37 1.84 -11.94
CA ILE A 43 14.48 2.11 -10.81
C ILE A 43 13.06 1.61 -11.11
N ALA A 44 12.58 1.81 -12.35
CA ALA A 44 11.29 1.29 -12.76
C ALA A 44 11.21 -0.24 -12.67
N GLY A 45 12.26 -0.94 -13.09
CA GLY A 45 12.37 -2.40 -12.99
C GLY A 45 12.36 -2.88 -11.54
N CYS A 46 13.16 -2.27 -10.67
CA CYS A 46 13.18 -2.59 -9.24
C CYS A 46 11.81 -2.38 -8.58
N LEU A 47 11.16 -1.25 -8.84
CA LEU A 47 9.83 -0.96 -8.30
C LEU A 47 8.77 -1.91 -8.84
N PHE A 48 8.85 -2.31 -10.11
CA PHE A 48 7.92 -3.26 -10.69
C PHE A 48 8.09 -4.67 -10.10
N VAL A 49 9.32 -5.15 -9.92
CA VAL A 49 9.61 -6.42 -9.25
C VAL A 49 9.12 -6.38 -7.79
N LEU A 50 9.37 -5.27 -7.09
CA LEU A 50 8.90 -5.07 -5.72
C LEU A 50 7.36 -5.07 -5.65
N ALA A 51 6.67 -4.47 -6.62
CA ALA A 51 5.22 -4.50 -6.71
C ALA A 51 4.69 -5.93 -6.86
N ILE A 52 5.26 -6.73 -7.76
CA ILE A 52 4.87 -8.13 -7.97
C ILE A 52 5.10 -8.94 -6.68
N ALA A 53 6.26 -8.77 -6.04
CA ALA A 53 6.58 -9.45 -4.80
C ALA A 53 5.62 -9.04 -3.66
N ALA A 54 5.21 -7.78 -3.62
CA ALA A 54 4.28 -7.27 -2.60
C ALA A 54 2.86 -7.83 -2.73
N ILE A 55 2.40 -8.18 -3.94
CA ILE A 55 1.10 -8.87 -4.14
C ILE A 55 1.06 -10.17 -3.34
N ALA A 56 2.17 -10.91 -3.34
CA ALA A 56 2.33 -12.15 -2.61
C ALA A 56 2.54 -11.95 -1.11
N ALA A 57 3.37 -10.96 -0.77
CA ALA A 57 3.84 -10.75 0.59
C ALA A 57 2.79 -10.12 1.51
N ILE A 58 2.03 -9.12 1.02
CA ILE A 58 1.11 -8.33 1.86
C ILE A 58 0.03 -9.21 2.53
N PRO A 59 -0.63 -10.16 1.85
CA PRO A 59 -1.61 -11.05 2.48
C PRO A 59 -1.01 -12.01 3.52
N GLN A 60 0.29 -12.33 3.43
CA GLN A 60 0.97 -13.28 4.31
C GLN A 60 1.74 -12.61 5.45
N SER A 61 1.98 -11.31 5.36
CA SER A 61 2.83 -10.57 6.29
C SER A 61 2.17 -10.41 7.65
N LEU A 62 2.86 -10.88 8.70
CA LEU A 62 2.56 -10.54 10.09
C LEU A 62 3.16 -9.17 10.49
N GLY A 63 4.10 -8.64 9.68
CA GLY A 63 4.87 -7.43 9.97
C GLY A 63 4.21 -6.12 9.53
N GLY A 64 2.89 -6.10 9.44
CA GLY A 64 2.12 -4.90 9.12
C GLY A 64 2.52 -3.70 10.00
N LEU A 65 2.62 -3.91 11.31
CA LEU A 65 3.03 -2.86 12.25
C LEU A 65 4.44 -2.33 12.00
N LEU A 66 5.41 -3.22 11.70
CA LEU A 66 6.78 -2.82 11.38
C LEU A 66 6.82 -1.97 10.11
N SER A 67 5.99 -2.31 9.11
CA SER A 67 5.89 -1.52 7.88
C SER A 67 5.33 -0.12 8.14
N ALA A 68 4.39 0.03 9.08
CA ALA A 68 3.84 1.33 9.46
C ALA A 68 4.85 2.18 10.23
N ILE A 69 5.59 1.58 11.16
CA ILE A 69 6.69 2.26 11.86
C ILE A 69 7.74 2.75 10.86
N ALA A 70 8.14 1.89 9.92
CA ALA A 70 9.09 2.27 8.88
C ALA A 70 8.57 3.43 8.00
N ALA A 71 7.28 3.43 7.64
CA ALA A 71 6.68 4.50 6.86
C ALA A 71 6.70 5.85 7.60
N VAL A 72 6.30 5.86 8.87
CA VAL A 72 6.28 7.07 9.71
C VAL A 72 7.71 7.59 9.94
N ALA A 73 8.65 6.70 10.26
CA ALA A 73 10.06 7.06 10.39
C ALA A 73 10.61 7.67 9.10
N ASN A 74 10.19 7.15 7.95
CA ASN A 74 10.60 7.68 6.66
C ASN A 74 10.03 9.10 6.39
N VAL A 75 8.79 9.37 6.80
CA VAL A 75 8.20 10.72 6.75
C VAL A 75 8.95 11.68 7.68
N TYR A 76 9.29 11.24 8.90
CA TYR A 76 10.08 12.05 9.83
C TYR A 76 11.45 12.43 9.25
N TRP A 77 12.12 11.48 8.59
CA TRP A 77 13.46 11.70 8.02
C TRP A 77 13.49 12.70 6.86
N HIS A 78 12.43 12.74 6.05
CA HIS A 78 12.40 13.53 4.80
C HIS A 78 11.56 14.82 4.89
N SER A 79 10.75 14.96 5.94
CA SER A 79 9.92 16.14 6.16
C SER A 79 10.25 16.79 7.50
N ASP A 80 9.41 16.58 8.52
CA ASP A 80 9.54 17.17 9.85
C ASP A 80 8.64 16.42 10.86
N LEU A 81 8.77 16.78 12.14
CA LEU A 81 8.01 16.15 13.23
C LEU A 81 6.50 16.28 13.05
N THR A 82 6.00 17.42 12.57
CA THR A 82 4.56 17.67 12.43
C THR A 82 3.98 16.71 11.39
N ASN A 83 4.64 16.57 10.25
CA ASN A 83 4.24 15.66 9.18
C ASN A 83 4.31 14.19 9.62
N SER A 84 5.33 13.81 10.38
CA SER A 84 5.41 12.49 11.01
C SER A 84 4.23 12.23 11.95
N LEU A 85 3.85 13.20 12.79
CA LEU A 85 2.71 13.08 13.70
C LEU A 85 1.38 12.97 12.94
N ILE A 86 1.22 13.70 11.84
CA ILE A 86 0.04 13.58 10.97
C ILE A 86 -0.04 12.18 10.36
N ALA A 87 1.08 11.65 9.84
CA ALA A 87 1.12 10.30 9.29
C ALA A 87 0.83 9.24 10.35
N ALA A 88 1.41 9.37 11.55
CA ALA A 88 1.14 8.48 12.68
C ALA A 88 -0.33 8.54 13.10
N PHE A 89 -0.92 9.74 13.17
CA PHE A 89 -2.33 9.91 13.51
C PHE A 89 -3.25 9.29 12.46
N ALA A 90 -3.00 9.55 11.17
CA ALA A 90 -3.76 8.92 10.08
C ALA A 90 -3.65 7.39 10.10
N CYS A 91 -2.44 6.86 10.34
CA CYS A 91 -2.21 5.44 10.51
C CYS A 91 -3.00 4.87 11.69
N LEU A 92 -2.98 5.54 12.85
CA LEU A 92 -3.70 5.14 14.05
C LEU A 92 -5.22 5.13 13.81
N VAL A 93 -5.76 6.15 13.15
CA VAL A 93 -7.19 6.22 12.81
C VAL A 93 -7.60 5.04 11.94
N ILE A 94 -6.85 4.76 10.86
CA ILE A 94 -7.13 3.60 10.00
C ILE A 94 -6.99 2.30 10.77
N TYR A 95 -5.92 2.14 11.56
CA TYR A 95 -5.68 0.98 12.40
C TYR A 95 -6.86 0.72 13.36
N LEU A 96 -7.31 1.74 14.07
CA LEU A 96 -8.43 1.65 15.00
C LEU A 96 -9.74 1.30 14.30
N LEU A 97 -10.05 1.92 13.16
CA LEU A 97 -11.24 1.60 12.36
C LEU A 97 -11.20 0.15 11.83
N GLY A 98 -10.02 -0.38 11.56
CA GLY A 98 -9.84 -1.73 11.04
C GLY A 98 -9.87 -2.83 12.10
N PHE A 99 -9.34 -2.58 13.30
CA PHE A 99 -9.15 -3.59 14.36
C PHE A 99 -10.35 -3.80 15.30
N GLN A 100 -11.37 -2.95 15.28
CA GLN A 100 -12.51 -3.01 16.24
C GLN A 100 -13.26 -4.36 16.34
N ASP A 101 -13.09 -5.30 15.39
CA ASP A 101 -13.79 -6.61 15.30
C ASP A 101 -12.79 -7.76 15.08
N VAL A 102 -11.48 -7.47 15.02
CA VAL A 102 -10.46 -8.49 14.83
C VAL A 102 -10.21 -9.13 16.20
N ARG A 103 -10.76 -10.32 16.44
CA ARG A 103 -10.54 -11.06 17.68
C ARG A 103 -9.06 -11.40 17.79
N TYR A 104 -8.34 -10.71 18.68
CA TYR A 104 -6.96 -11.02 18.97
C TYR A 104 -6.90 -12.37 19.65
N ASP A 105 -6.42 -13.39 18.93
CA ASP A 105 -6.12 -14.69 19.51
C ASP A 105 -4.61 -14.72 19.81
N PRO A 106 -4.20 -14.58 21.09
CA PRO A 106 -2.80 -14.63 21.45
C PRO A 106 -2.26 -16.03 21.20
N ALA A 107 -1.45 -16.16 20.15
CA ALA A 107 -0.67 -17.36 19.86
C ALA A 107 0.83 -17.08 20.12
N PRO A 108 1.25 -16.90 21.39
CA PRO A 108 2.63 -16.52 21.74
C PRO A 108 3.67 -17.56 21.32
N ASP A 109 3.28 -18.82 21.16
CA ASP A 109 4.19 -19.92 20.82
C ASP A 109 4.34 -20.16 19.31
N LYS A 110 3.65 -19.38 18.47
CA LYS A 110 3.73 -19.53 17.02
C LYS A 110 5.11 -19.05 16.53
N LYS A 111 5.97 -20.00 16.18
CA LYS A 111 7.26 -19.72 15.52
C LYS A 111 6.99 -19.07 14.16
N LEU A 112 7.61 -17.92 13.91
CA LEU A 112 7.60 -17.23 12.62
C LEU A 112 8.24 -18.14 11.55
N SER A 113 7.51 -18.40 10.48
CA SER A 113 8.04 -19.11 9.32
C SER A 113 9.02 -18.20 8.56
N ILE A 114 10.04 -18.78 7.93
CA ILE A 114 10.97 -18.06 7.02
C ILE A 114 10.17 -17.30 5.95
N VAL A 115 9.06 -17.88 5.47
CA VAL A 115 8.19 -17.25 4.48
C VAL A 115 7.51 -16.00 5.04
N GLU A 116 7.06 -16.02 6.30
CA GLU A 116 6.44 -14.87 6.96
C GLU A 116 7.47 -13.74 7.20
N ILE A 117 8.72 -14.09 7.47
CA ILE A 117 9.83 -13.14 7.62
C ILE A 117 10.14 -12.46 6.28
N LEU A 118 10.31 -13.24 5.20
CA LEU A 118 10.53 -12.70 3.87
C LEU A 118 9.36 -11.82 3.41
N ALA A 119 8.12 -12.27 3.63
CA ALA A 119 6.93 -11.47 3.34
C ALA A 119 6.92 -10.15 4.13
N THR A 120 7.34 -10.17 5.38
CA THR A 120 7.47 -8.97 6.21
C THR A 120 8.50 -7.99 5.64
N ILE A 121 9.68 -8.47 5.27
CA ILE A 121 10.75 -7.64 4.68
C ILE A 121 10.27 -6.99 3.37
N ILE A 122 9.64 -7.78 2.49
CA ILE A 122 9.09 -7.27 1.22
C ILE A 122 8.00 -6.23 1.48
N THR A 123 7.13 -6.46 2.46
CA THR A 123 6.07 -5.51 2.82
C THR A 123 6.66 -4.20 3.34
N ILE A 124 7.68 -4.25 4.21
CA ILE A 124 8.38 -3.06 4.69
C ILE A 124 9.02 -2.30 3.53
N ALA A 125 9.77 -3.01 2.68
CA ALA A 125 10.44 -2.41 1.51
C ALA A 125 9.42 -1.75 0.57
N PHE A 126 8.29 -2.40 0.31
CA PHE A 126 7.20 -1.84 -0.50
C PHE A 126 6.60 -0.58 0.13
N THR A 127 6.24 -0.62 1.41
CA THR A 127 5.66 0.54 2.11
C THR A 127 6.62 1.73 2.12
N VAL A 128 7.91 1.49 2.38
CA VAL A 128 8.95 2.53 2.34
C VAL A 128 9.10 3.09 0.92
N ALA A 129 9.13 2.24 -0.10
CA ALA A 129 9.21 2.68 -1.49
C ALA A 129 8.01 3.58 -1.85
N ILE A 130 6.79 3.18 -1.52
CA ILE A 130 5.59 4.00 -1.74
C ILE A 130 5.71 5.34 -1.02
N ALA A 131 6.11 5.34 0.25
CA ALA A 131 6.28 6.57 1.02
C ALA A 131 7.28 7.54 0.36
N LEU A 132 8.43 7.03 -0.12
CA LEU A 132 9.41 7.84 -0.85
C LEU A 132 8.82 8.42 -2.14
N THR A 133 8.12 7.60 -2.94
CA THR A 133 7.53 8.08 -4.20
C THR A 133 6.44 9.14 -3.98
N LEU A 134 5.70 9.09 -2.87
CA LEU A 134 4.72 10.12 -2.50
C LEU A 134 5.41 11.42 -2.10
N LEU A 135 6.42 11.33 -1.22
CA LEU A 135 7.17 12.50 -0.74
C LEU A 135 7.89 13.25 -1.86
N GLN A 136 8.36 12.55 -2.89
CA GLN A 136 9.13 13.15 -3.98
C GLN A 136 8.27 13.85 -5.05
N ASN A 137 6.99 13.51 -5.23
CA ASN A 137 6.22 13.93 -6.41
C ASN A 137 4.98 14.79 -6.14
N VAL A 138 4.63 15.03 -4.87
CA VAL A 138 3.48 15.85 -4.51
C VAL A 138 3.93 17.04 -3.68
N THR A 139 3.55 18.24 -4.14
CA THR A 139 3.93 19.52 -3.54
C THR A 139 3.25 19.80 -2.19
N THR A 140 2.13 19.13 -1.88
CA THR A 140 1.40 19.28 -0.61
C THR A 140 1.85 18.27 0.44
N ILE A 141 2.90 18.62 1.19
CA ILE A 141 3.59 17.74 2.15
C ILE A 141 2.64 17.14 3.22
N TRP A 142 1.68 17.92 3.73
CA TRP A 142 0.72 17.43 4.73
C TRP A 142 -0.24 16.35 4.19
N LEU A 143 -0.62 16.47 2.92
CA LEU A 143 -1.52 15.53 2.25
C LEU A 143 -0.80 14.20 1.97
N ASN A 144 0.50 14.27 1.66
CA ASN A 144 1.36 13.09 1.57
C ASN A 144 1.46 12.35 2.90
N SER A 145 1.64 13.07 4.00
CA SER A 145 1.70 12.47 5.33
C SER A 145 0.43 11.68 5.66
N ILE A 146 -0.74 12.25 5.35
CA ILE A 146 -2.03 11.56 5.52
C ILE A 146 -2.10 10.32 4.62
N ALA A 147 -1.76 10.45 3.34
CA ALA A 147 -1.80 9.33 2.38
C ALA A 147 -0.87 8.19 2.81
N ILE A 148 0.38 8.51 3.20
CA ILE A 148 1.37 7.53 3.67
C ILE A 148 0.86 6.83 4.93
N GLY A 149 0.35 7.60 5.90
CA GLY A 149 -0.24 7.06 7.12
C GLY A 149 -1.43 6.14 6.83
N ALA A 150 -2.31 6.52 5.92
CA ALA A 150 -3.47 5.72 5.55
C ALA A 150 -3.09 4.41 4.84
N ILE A 151 -2.12 4.46 3.91
CA ILE A 151 -1.60 3.27 3.22
C ILE A 151 -0.91 2.34 4.22
N ALA A 152 -0.05 2.88 5.09
CA ALA A 152 0.61 2.13 6.14
C ALA A 152 -0.41 1.44 7.06
N GLY A 153 -1.43 2.16 7.52
CA GLY A 153 -2.53 1.61 8.32
C GLY A 153 -3.27 0.49 7.57
N ALA A 154 -3.59 0.68 6.30
CA ALA A 154 -4.26 -0.33 5.48
C ALA A 154 -3.42 -1.62 5.33
N ILE A 155 -2.10 -1.48 5.08
CA ILE A 155 -1.17 -2.61 4.99
C ILE A 155 -1.07 -3.34 6.33
N THR A 156 -1.18 -2.64 7.47
CA THR A 156 -1.17 -3.30 8.78
C THR A 156 -2.35 -4.23 9.02
N LEU A 157 -3.49 -3.92 8.42
CA LEU A 157 -4.77 -4.56 8.66
C LEU A 157 -5.06 -5.72 7.71
N ILE A 158 -4.67 -5.57 6.45
CA ILE A 158 -5.13 -6.44 5.36
C ILE A 158 -4.80 -7.91 5.60
N GLY A 159 -3.59 -8.23 6.05
CA GLY A 159 -3.18 -9.63 6.28
C GLY A 159 -4.03 -10.31 7.35
N LYS A 160 -4.30 -9.60 8.46
CA LYS A 160 -5.20 -10.11 9.51
C LYS A 160 -6.64 -10.19 9.01
N GLN A 161 -7.18 -9.13 8.39
CA GLN A 161 -8.55 -9.10 7.89
C GLN A 161 -8.83 -10.21 6.88
N LEU A 162 -7.88 -10.50 5.98
CA LEU A 162 -7.97 -11.59 5.02
C LEU A 162 -7.98 -12.97 5.69
N ALA A 163 -7.23 -13.16 6.78
CA ALA A 163 -7.25 -14.40 7.54
C ALA A 163 -8.60 -14.69 8.24
N TYR A 164 -9.38 -13.65 8.57
CA TYR A 164 -10.75 -13.80 9.10
C TYR A 164 -11.83 -13.84 8.03
N THR A 165 -11.46 -13.61 6.76
CA THR A 165 -12.41 -13.82 5.67
C THR A 165 -12.33 -15.32 5.36
N ASP A 166 -13.38 -16.10 5.60
CA ASP A 166 -13.45 -17.57 5.41
C ASP A 166 -13.26 -18.03 3.94
N LEU A 167 -12.54 -17.25 3.15
CA LEU A 167 -12.22 -17.49 1.76
C LEU A 167 -11.01 -18.40 1.64
N PRO A 168 -11.01 -19.32 0.66
CA PRO A 168 -9.83 -20.10 0.35
C PRO A 168 -8.69 -19.18 -0.11
N GLN A 169 -7.46 -19.51 0.29
CA GLN A 169 -6.24 -18.76 -0.03
C GLN A 169 -6.15 -18.39 -1.52
N LYS A 170 -6.48 -19.32 -2.43
CA LYS A 170 -6.47 -19.07 -3.88
C LYS A 170 -7.41 -17.93 -4.30
N SER A 171 -8.56 -17.77 -3.66
CA SER A 171 -9.50 -16.68 -3.93
C SER A 171 -9.00 -15.34 -3.42
N ILE A 172 -8.36 -15.32 -2.25
CA ILE A 172 -7.72 -14.12 -1.68
C ILE A 172 -6.64 -13.60 -2.63
N TRP A 173 -5.77 -14.50 -3.11
CA TRP A 173 -4.72 -14.16 -4.06
C TRP A 173 -5.27 -13.62 -5.38
N ARG A 174 -6.33 -14.23 -5.90
CA ARG A 174 -6.98 -13.77 -7.13
C ARG A 174 -7.59 -12.39 -6.95
N LEU A 175 -8.31 -12.15 -5.84
CA LEU A 175 -8.88 -10.85 -5.52
C LEU A 175 -7.80 -9.78 -5.41
N PHE A 176 -6.76 -10.06 -4.63
CA PHE A 176 -5.67 -9.13 -4.37
C PHE A 176 -4.90 -8.81 -5.66
N SER A 177 -4.62 -9.81 -6.49
CA SER A 177 -3.93 -9.64 -7.77
C SER A 177 -4.74 -8.80 -8.75
N ILE A 178 -6.05 -9.03 -8.86
CA ILE A 178 -6.92 -8.25 -9.76
C ILE A 178 -6.99 -6.78 -9.31
N LEU A 179 -7.16 -6.55 -8.00
CA LEU A 179 -7.26 -5.19 -7.46
C LEU A 179 -5.96 -4.41 -7.59
N THR A 180 -4.83 -5.03 -7.24
CA THR A 180 -3.50 -4.40 -7.31
C THR A 180 -3.05 -4.17 -8.75
N ALA A 181 -3.13 -5.18 -9.61
CA ALA A 181 -2.76 -5.05 -11.03
C ALA A 181 -3.70 -4.09 -11.77
N GLY A 182 -5.01 -4.16 -11.50
CA GLY A 182 -5.99 -3.25 -12.08
C GLY A 182 -5.73 -1.81 -11.66
N SER A 183 -5.45 -1.57 -10.37
CA SER A 183 -5.15 -0.22 -9.90
C SER A 183 -3.83 0.32 -10.45
N LEU A 184 -2.79 -0.51 -10.52
CA LEU A 184 -1.50 -0.15 -11.14
C LEU A 184 -1.67 0.22 -12.62
N ALA A 185 -2.45 -0.57 -13.37
CA ALA A 185 -2.75 -0.28 -14.77
C ALA A 185 -3.53 1.03 -14.95
N ILE A 186 -4.51 1.30 -14.08
CA ILE A 186 -5.25 2.58 -14.08
C ILE A 186 -4.29 3.75 -13.80
N GLY A 187 -3.41 3.63 -12.82
CA GLY A 187 -2.41 4.65 -12.50
C GLY A 187 -1.48 4.96 -13.68
N LEU A 188 -0.97 3.91 -14.34
CA LEU A 188 -0.18 4.04 -15.57
C LEU A 188 -0.97 4.76 -16.67
N ALA A 189 -2.21 4.36 -16.91
CA ALA A 189 -3.05 4.92 -17.96
C ALA A 189 -3.36 6.42 -17.71
N ILE A 190 -3.69 6.80 -16.48
CA ILE A 190 -3.94 8.20 -16.11
C ILE A 190 -2.71 9.05 -16.43
N LYS A 191 -1.52 8.63 -16.02
CA LYS A 191 -0.29 9.40 -16.28
C LYS A 191 0.04 9.44 -17.77
N ALA A 192 -0.12 8.34 -18.49
CA ALA A 192 0.08 8.30 -19.93
C ALA A 192 -0.85 9.27 -20.67
N ILE A 193 -2.14 9.33 -20.28
CA ILE A 193 -3.10 10.30 -20.83
C ILE A 193 -2.67 11.73 -20.51
N LEU A 194 -2.21 12.00 -19.29
CA LEU A 194 -1.70 13.33 -18.92
C LEU A 194 -0.50 13.73 -19.78
N PHE A 195 0.44 12.83 -20.04
CA PHE A 195 1.59 13.12 -20.92
C PHE A 195 1.20 13.38 -22.37
N ILE A 196 0.12 12.75 -22.85
CA ILE A 196 -0.37 12.97 -24.22
C ILE A 196 -1.16 14.28 -24.32
N THR A 197 -1.92 14.64 -23.28
CA THR A 197 -2.85 15.78 -23.30
C THR A 197 -2.22 17.09 -22.83
N THR A 198 -1.21 17.05 -21.97
CA THR A 198 -0.46 18.24 -21.53
C THR A 198 0.83 18.37 -22.35
N LYS A 199 0.96 19.47 -23.11
CA LYS A 199 2.24 19.82 -23.75
C LYS A 199 3.27 20.07 -22.67
N GLU A 200 4.47 19.50 -22.81
CA GLU A 200 5.61 19.85 -21.94
C GLU A 200 5.80 21.38 -21.96
N PRO A 201 5.96 22.05 -20.80
CA PRO A 201 6.33 23.46 -20.82
C PRO A 201 7.66 23.57 -21.57
N GLN A 202 7.65 24.31 -22.69
CA GLN A 202 8.88 24.66 -23.39
C GLN A 202 9.71 25.49 -22.41
N LEU A 203 10.74 24.87 -21.83
CA LEU A 203 11.81 25.58 -21.17
C LEU A 203 12.57 26.34 -22.27
N TYR A 204 12.24 27.63 -22.42
CA TYR A 204 13.05 28.60 -23.16
C TYR A 204 14.29 28.99 -22.36
#